data_AF-A0A8J6XGM5-F1
#
_entry.id   AF-A0A8J6XGM5-F1
#
_cell.length_a   1.000
_cell.length_b   1.000
_cell.length_c   1.000
_cell.angle_alpha   90.00
_cell.angle_beta   90.00
_cell.angle_gamma   90.00
#
_symmetry.space_group_name_H-M   'P 1'
#
loop_
_entity.id
_entity.type
_entity.pdbx_description
1 polymer ?
#
loop_
_entity_poly.entity_id
_entity_poly.type
_entity_poly.pdbx_seq_one_letter_code
_entity_poly.pdbx_strand_id
1 'polypeptide(L)'
;MLKKTIEEDSNLSTEDKVEALEQIKIIAEARINLQDSTRYKMANRSIMILKGMTVDLPPNSKFVVASMELLPRITEALLSAT
;
A
#
# COMPACT_ATOMS: atom_id res chain seq x y z
N MET A 1 1.38 9.26 -6.94
CA MET A 1 0.64 10.03 -5.91
C MET A 1 0.93 9.47 -4.52
N LEU A 2 0.59 8.21 -4.22
CA LEU A 2 0.86 7.58 -2.91
C LEU A 2 2.33 7.60 -2.46
N LYS A 3 3.28 7.29 -3.36
CA LYS A 3 4.72 7.34 -3.06
C LYS A 3 5.16 8.70 -2.50
N LYS A 4 4.81 9.78 -3.21
CA LYS A 4 5.10 11.15 -2.81
C LYS A 4 4.41 11.52 -1.49
N THR A 5 3.16 11.08 -1.32
CA THR A 5 2.43 11.24 -0.06
C THR A 5 3.18 10.62 1.12
N ILE A 6 3.71 9.40 0.96
CA ILE A 6 4.50 8.71 1.99
C ILE A 6 5.79 9.50 2.30
N GLU A 7 6.53 9.92 1.28
CA GLU A 7 7.78 10.68 1.44
C GLU A 7 7.56 12.00 2.22
N GLU A 8 6.45 12.68 1.95
CA GLU A 8 6.10 13.99 2.52
C GLU A 8 5.26 13.91 3.81
N ASP A 9 4.83 12.73 4.26
CA ASP A 9 3.99 12.63 5.48
C ASP A 9 4.85 12.85 6.72
N SER A 10 4.47 13.84 7.54
CA SER A 10 5.14 14.14 8.81
C SER A 10 4.69 13.24 9.96
N ASN A 11 3.62 12.46 9.77
CA ASN A 11 3.12 11.49 10.75
C ASN A 11 3.78 10.11 10.62
N LEU A 12 4.55 9.89 9.55
CA LEU A 12 5.34 8.67 9.38
C LEU A 12 6.77 8.91 9.85
N SER A 13 7.28 7.99 10.66
CA SER A 13 8.71 7.93 10.96
C SER A 13 9.52 7.60 9.69
N THR A 14 10.83 7.81 9.73
CA THR A 14 11.71 7.40 8.61
C THR A 14 11.61 5.90 8.32
N GLU A 15 11.49 5.09 9.37
CA GLU A 15 11.35 3.63 9.27
C GLU A 15 10.01 3.25 8.63
N ASP A 16 8.92 3.87 9.07
CA ASP A 16 7.59 3.64 8.48
C ASP A 16 7.53 4.09 7.02
N LYS A 17 8.25 5.16 6.64
CA LYS A 17 8.35 5.56 5.23
C LYS A 17 9.03 4.49 4.40
N VAL A 18 10.14 3.93 4.89
CA VAL A 18 10.87 2.86 4.20
C VAL A 18 9.96 1.64 4.02
N GLU A 19 9.31 1.19 5.09
CA GLU A 19 8.40 0.05 5.07
C GLU A 19 7.22 0.28 4.10
N ALA A 20 6.56 1.43 4.19
CA ALA A 20 5.43 1.75 3.31
C ALA A 20 5.87 1.79 1.83
N LEU A 21 7.05 2.33 1.53
CA LEU A 21 7.60 2.35 0.17
C LEU A 21 7.94 0.95 -0.34
N GLU A 22 8.46 0.06 0.52
CA GLU A 22 8.73 -1.33 0.19
C GLU A 22 7.43 -2.08 -0.14
N GLN A 23 6.38 -1.90 0.64
CA GLN A 23 5.07 -2.52 0.36
C GLN A 23 4.47 -2.03 -0.96
N ILE A 24 4.61 -0.74 -1.30
CA ILE A 24 4.19 -0.21 -2.60
C ILE A 24 4.98 -0.83 -3.76
N LYS A 25 6.28 -1.06 -3.57
CA LYS A 25 7.12 -1.72 -4.57
C LYS A 25 6.67 -3.17 -4.80
N ILE A 26 6.40 -3.92 -3.74
CA ILE A 26 5.91 -5.31 -3.83
C ILE A 26 4.59 -5.38 -4.62
N ILE A 27 3.64 -4.46 -4.34
CA ILE A 27 2.37 -4.39 -5.08
C ILE A 27 2.61 -4.10 -6.57
N ALA A 28 3.53 -3.18 -6.89
CA ALA A 28 3.85 -2.85 -8.27
C ALA A 28 4.50 -4.02 -9.02
N GLU A 29 5.40 -4.77 -8.38
CA GLU A 29 6.05 -5.95 -8.96
C GLU A 29 5.09 -7.13 -9.12
N ALA A 30 4.14 -7.30 -8.20
CA ALA A 30 3.12 -8.32 -8.30
C ALA A 30 2.20 -8.09 -9.50
N ARG A 31 1.88 -6.83 -9.84
CA ARG A 31 1.05 -6.47 -11.01
C ARG A 31 1.59 -6.97 -12.35
N ILE A 32 2.89 -7.26 -12.45
CA ILE A 32 3.51 -7.76 -13.69
C ILE A 32 3.01 -9.18 -14.03
N ASN A 33 2.67 -9.99 -13.03
CA ASN A 33 2.15 -11.34 -13.23
C ASN A 33 1.21 -11.74 -12.09
N LEU A 34 -0.05 -11.35 -12.19
CA LEU A 34 -1.07 -11.59 -11.15
C LEU A 34 -1.65 -13.01 -11.18
N GLN A 35 -1.44 -13.77 -12.26
CA GLN A 35 -1.82 -15.18 -12.34
C GLN A 35 -0.94 -16.07 -11.46
N ASP A 36 0.23 -15.58 -11.06
CA ASP A 36 1.07 -16.24 -10.06
C ASP A 36 0.45 -16.07 -8.66
N SER A 37 -0.06 -17.18 -8.11
CA SER A 37 -0.68 -17.22 -6.79
C SER A 37 0.22 -16.72 -5.65
N THR A 38 1.55 -16.81 -5.80
CA THR A 38 2.51 -16.28 -4.83
C THR A 38 2.54 -14.77 -4.89
N ARG A 39 2.62 -14.20 -6.11
CA ARG A 39 2.60 -12.74 -6.32
C ARG A 39 1.29 -12.11 -5.87
N TYR A 40 0.17 -12.75 -6.15
CA TYR A 40 -1.14 -12.32 -5.64
C TYR A 40 -1.18 -12.28 -4.10
N LYS A 41 -0.69 -13.34 -3.44
CA LYS A 41 -0.61 -13.39 -1.97
C LYS A 41 0.33 -12.31 -1.41
N MET A 42 1.46 -12.05 -2.07
CA MET A 42 2.37 -10.98 -1.67
C MET A 42 1.71 -9.61 -1.78
N ALA A 43 1.04 -9.30 -2.90
CA ALA A 43 0.33 -8.04 -3.06
C ALA A 43 -0.74 -7.84 -1.98
N ASN A 44 -1.54 -8.88 -1.69
CA ASN A 44 -2.55 -8.83 -0.64
C ASN A 44 -1.93 -8.60 0.75
N ARG A 45 -0.82 -9.28 1.06
CA ARG A 45 -0.11 -9.06 2.32
C ARG A 45 0.40 -7.62 2.43
N SER A 46 0.97 -7.07 1.37
CA SER A 46 1.42 -5.68 1.34
C SER A 46 0.28 -4.68 1.56
N ILE A 47 -0.89 -4.95 0.98
CA ILE A 47 -2.09 -4.13 1.22
C ILE A 47 -2.52 -4.21 2.70
N MET A 48 -2.47 -5.39 3.32
CA MET A 48 -2.80 -5.54 4.74
C MET A 48 -1.81 -4.80 5.65
N ILE A 49 -0.52 -4.83 5.33
CA ILE A 49 0.50 -4.08 6.06
C ILE A 49 0.23 -2.58 5.97
N LEU A 50 0.03 -2.05 4.76
CA LEU A 50 -0.27 -0.63 4.56
C LEU A 50 -1.55 -0.20 5.33
N LYS A 51 -2.59 -1.04 5.37
CA LYS A 51 -3.77 -0.80 6.21
C LYS A 51 -3.43 -0.80 7.70
N GLY A 52 -2.62 -1.75 8.18
CA GLY A 52 -2.20 -1.81 9.58
C GLY A 52 -1.44 -0.55 10.01
N MET A 53 -0.56 -0.03 9.16
CA MET A 53 0.19 1.20 9.41
C MET A 53 -0.69 2.45 9.54
N THR A 54 -1.93 2.41 9.04
CA THR A 54 -2.87 3.55 9.18
C THR A 54 -3.60 3.59 10.52
N VAL A 55 -3.58 2.51 11.30
CA VAL A 55 -4.41 2.38 12.52
C VAL A 55 -4.01 3.36 13.62
N ASP A 56 -2.71 3.60 13.79
CA ASP A 56 -2.17 4.43 14.87
C ASP A 56 -1.93 5.90 14.44
N LEU A 57 -2.34 6.27 13.23
CA LEU A 57 -2.13 7.60 12.67
C LEU A 57 -3.39 8.46 12.77
N PRO A 58 -3.24 9.80 12.78
CA PRO A 58 -4.38 10.70 12.69
C PRO A 58 -5.23 10.40 11.45
N PRO A 59 -6.57 10.34 11.56
CA PRO A 59 -7.46 10.02 10.44
C PRO A 59 -7.35 10.98 9.24
N ASN A 60 -6.87 12.20 9.48
CA ASN A 60 -6.66 13.23 8.48
C ASN A 60 -5.19 13.32 8.00
N SER A 61 -4.30 12.43 8.43
CA SER A 61 -2.95 12.36 7.88
C SER A 61 -3.01 12.03 6.39
N LYS A 62 -2.05 12.56 5.62
CA LYS A 62 -2.08 12.42 4.16
C LYS A 62 -1.99 10.95 3.75
N PHE A 63 -1.19 10.16 4.47
CA PHE A 63 -1.01 8.74 4.24
C PHE A 63 -2.29 7.94 4.52
N VAL A 64 -3.02 8.24 5.60
CA VAL A 64 -4.32 7.60 5.88
C VAL A 64 -5.31 7.93 4.76
N VAL A 65 -5.49 9.20 4.43
CA VAL A 65 -6.41 9.65 3.39
C VAL A 65 -6.09 9.00 2.04
N ALA A 66 -4.82 9.04 1.63
CA ALA A 66 -4.39 8.43 0.36
C ALA A 66 -4.55 6.91 0.37
N SER A 67 -4.29 6.24 1.50
CA SER A 67 -4.46 4.79 1.62
C SER A 67 -5.93 4.37 1.57
N MET A 68 -6.83 5.12 2.22
CA MET A 68 -8.28 4.89 2.18
C MET A 68 -8.85 5.02 0.76
N GLU A 69 -8.31 5.93 -0.06
CA GLU A 69 -8.75 6.11 -1.44
C GLU A 69 -8.15 5.05 -2.38
N LEU A 70 -6.85 4.76 -2.24
CA LEU A 70 -6.10 4.01 -3.24
C LEU A 70 -6.03 2.51 -2.97
N LEU A 71 -5.93 2.07 -1.72
CA LEU A 71 -5.82 0.63 -1.41
C LEU A 71 -7.05 -0.18 -1.84
N PRO A 72 -8.30 0.30 -1.67
CA PRO A 72 -9.47 -0.40 -2.18
C PRO A 72 -9.42 -0.57 -3.70
N ARG A 73 -9.05 0.48 -4.44
CA ARG A 73 -8.92 0.44 -5.91
C ARG A 73 -7.83 -0.53 -6.37
N ILE A 74 -6.71 -0.59 -5.65
CA ILE A 74 -5.66 -1.57 -5.91
C ILE A 74 -6.17 -2.98 -5.67
N THR A 75 -6.88 -3.22 -4.56
CA THR A 75 -7.46 -4.52 -4.22
C THR A 75 -8.43 -4.99 -5.31
N GLU A 76 -9.32 -4.12 -5.76
CA GLU A 76 -10.28 -4.40 -6.84
C GLU A 76 -9.57 -4.78 -8.13
N ALA A 77 -8.55 -4.01 -8.53
CA ALA A 77 -7.77 -4.29 -9.73
C ALA A 77 -6.98 -5.62 -9.65
N LEU A 78 -6.60 -6.06 -8.45
CA LEU A 78 -5.97 -7.38 -8.25
C LEU A 78 -6.99 -8.51 -8.41
N LEU A 79 -8.24 -8.31 -7.94
CA LEU A 79 -9.32 -9.29 -8.03
C LEU A 79 -9.90 -9.39 -9.45
N SER A 80 -9.92 -8.31 -10.21
CA SER A 80 -10.39 -8.32 -11.60
C SER A 80 -9.37 -8.91 -12.58
N ALA A 81 -8.15 -9.21 -12.13
CA ALA A 81 -7.06 -9.76 -12.95
C ALA A 81 -6.89 -11.29 -12.83
N THR A 82 -7.70 -11.93 -11.97
CA THR A 82 -7.78 -13.39 -11.76
C THR A 82 -8.98 -13.97 -12.48
#